data_AF-A0A929W488-F1
#
_entry.id   AF-A0A929W488-F1
#
_cell.length_a   1.000
_cell.length_b   1.000
_cell.length_c   1.000
_cell.angle_alpha   90.00
_cell.angle_beta   90.00
_cell.angle_gamma   90.00
#
_symmetry.space_group_name_H-M   'P 1'
#
loop_
_entity.id
_entity.type
_entity.pdbx_description
1 polymer ?
#
loop_
_entity_poly.entity_id
_entity_poly.type
_entity_poly.pdbx_seq_one_letter_code
_entity_poly.pdbx_strand_id
1 'polypeptide(L)'
;MNSHLFHPLQKDLERPQRMNNPFYYEPHPLALQAVDEVVAFLKGDTAQRFQPAKVDESFLRDISKGKMFGVLVVERKAESGEDNEIGYLAGYSGQITGRADWEGFVPAVFDYLQPDGYFKRQEAEIVGVSEEIHSLENSSEYSLATRRLDDVRKLAEREIADYKMVMQRSKNERNQRREALHDSENRAEEEEKIIRESQFQKAELRRIKKRWTGEIDLAEDSLREIDERLKLLRQKRHAMSDELQRWLFAQFMMLNARGESRSLLEIWKNELPPAGAGECCEPRLLQYCFRKGWHPLCMAMFWWGESPKEEVRHHLHFYPACNSKCKPVMGWMLRGLDVESNQLEDEKHQKLTIIYEDDSICVVNKPASMLAVRGKSNRESVQSMMQERYPDAENPLIVHRLDMATSGLMV
;
A
#
# COMPACT_ATOMS: atom_id res chain seq x y z
N MET A 1 -35.93 -9.80 -7.42
CA MET A 1 -35.55 -11.02 -6.67
C MET A 1 -34.44 -10.65 -5.71
N ASN A 2 -34.66 -10.86 -4.40
CA ASN A 2 -33.78 -10.66 -3.22
C ASN A 2 -34.54 -9.95 -2.08
N SER A 3 -35.64 -10.55 -1.62
CA SER A 3 -36.23 -10.26 -0.30
C SER A 3 -35.53 -11.06 0.83
N HIS A 4 -34.45 -11.79 0.53
CA HIS A 4 -33.82 -12.78 1.42
C HIS A 4 -32.61 -12.29 2.24
N LEU A 5 -32.23 -11.01 2.17
CA LEU A 5 -31.08 -10.48 2.93
C LEU A 5 -31.45 -9.73 4.21
N PHE A 6 -32.75 -9.52 4.46
CA PHE A 6 -33.22 -8.96 5.72
C PHE A 6 -33.49 -10.10 6.69
N HIS A 7 -32.76 -10.14 7.80
CA HIS A 7 -32.91 -11.14 8.85
C HIS A 7 -33.62 -10.51 10.06
N PRO A 8 -34.90 -10.83 10.32
CA PRO A 8 -35.65 -10.21 11.42
C PRO A 8 -35.03 -10.50 12.79
N LEU A 9 -35.00 -9.50 13.67
CA LEU A 9 -34.58 -9.66 15.07
C LEU A 9 -35.80 -9.65 16.00
N GLN A 10 -35.64 -10.25 17.17
CA GLN A 10 -36.64 -10.17 18.24
C GLN A 10 -36.70 -8.75 18.81
N LYS A 11 -37.91 -8.26 19.11
CA LYS A 11 -38.17 -6.88 19.58
C LYS A 11 -37.91 -6.70 21.09
N ASP A 12 -37.21 -7.64 21.73
CA ASP A 12 -37.12 -7.72 23.20
C ASP A 12 -35.96 -6.87 23.78
N LEU A 13 -35.11 -6.32 22.92
CA LEU A 13 -33.97 -5.49 23.30
C LEU A 13 -34.24 -4.01 23.02
N GLU A 14 -33.70 -3.14 23.89
CA GLU A 14 -33.77 -1.68 23.72
C GLU A 14 -33.04 -1.26 22.44
N ARG A 15 -33.53 -0.18 21.80
CA ARG A 15 -32.92 0.36 20.58
C ARG A 15 -31.80 1.32 20.93
N PRO A 16 -30.70 1.36 20.15
CA PRO A 16 -29.69 2.39 20.33
C PRO A 16 -30.30 3.77 20.00
N GLN A 17 -29.97 4.78 20.81
CA GLN A 17 -30.42 6.16 20.57
C GLN A 17 -29.72 6.80 19.36
N ARG A 18 -28.47 6.39 19.10
CA ARG A 18 -27.62 6.84 18.02
C ARG A 18 -26.90 5.66 17.40
N MET A 19 -26.51 5.80 16.14
CA MET A 19 -25.66 4.81 15.52
C MET A 19 -24.27 4.83 16.16
N ASN A 20 -23.74 3.66 16.51
CA ASN A 20 -22.40 3.56 17.08
C ASN A 20 -21.33 4.05 16.10
N ASN A 21 -20.28 4.68 16.64
CA ASN A 21 -19.19 5.18 15.82
C ASN A 21 -18.35 4.01 15.26
N PRO A 22 -18.21 3.82 13.94
CA PRO A 22 -17.53 2.65 13.39
C PRO A 22 -16.03 2.57 13.72
N PHE A 23 -15.41 3.65 14.21
CA PHE A 23 -13.99 3.69 14.55
C PHE A 23 -13.71 3.45 16.04
N TYR A 24 -14.73 3.51 16.89
CA TYR A 24 -14.60 3.26 18.33
C TYR A 24 -15.97 2.97 18.95
N TYR A 25 -16.23 1.72 19.30
CA TYR A 25 -17.50 1.29 19.87
C TYR A 25 -17.35 -0.02 20.64
N GLU A 26 -18.31 -0.27 21.53
CA GLU A 26 -18.64 -1.61 22.01
C GLU A 26 -19.88 -2.10 21.26
N PRO A 27 -19.94 -3.36 20.80
CA PRO A 27 -21.11 -3.88 20.10
C PRO A 27 -22.38 -3.78 20.94
N HIS A 28 -23.41 -3.17 20.38
CA HIS A 28 -24.74 -3.09 21.01
C HIS A 28 -25.38 -4.49 21.11
N PRO A 29 -26.20 -4.80 22.13
CA PRO A 29 -26.85 -6.11 22.29
C PRO A 29 -27.59 -6.64 21.05
N LEU A 30 -28.30 -5.76 20.32
CA LEU A 30 -28.93 -6.12 19.03
C LEU A 30 -27.91 -6.59 17.97
N ALA A 31 -26.74 -5.96 17.91
CA ALA A 31 -25.69 -6.37 16.98
C ALA A 31 -25.05 -7.69 17.43
N LEU A 32 -24.90 -7.93 18.74
CA LEU A 32 -24.43 -9.20 19.27
C LEU A 32 -25.38 -10.36 18.94
N GLN A 33 -26.69 -10.15 19.07
CA GLN A 33 -27.69 -11.15 18.65
C GLN A 33 -27.57 -11.51 17.17
N ALA A 34 -27.41 -10.51 16.29
CA ALA A 34 -27.19 -10.73 14.87
C ALA A 34 -25.86 -11.46 14.59
N VAL A 35 -24.79 -11.12 15.33
CA VAL A 35 -23.49 -11.80 15.23
C VAL A 35 -23.61 -13.27 15.61
N ASP A 36 -24.34 -13.58 16.69
CA ASP A 36 -24.52 -14.97 17.14
C ASP A 36 -25.22 -15.83 16.08
N GLU A 37 -26.22 -15.30 15.38
CA GLU A 37 -26.87 -16.01 14.27
C GLU A 37 -25.92 -16.27 13.09
N VAL A 38 -25.12 -15.28 12.69
CA VAL A 38 -24.11 -15.44 11.64
C VAL A 38 -23.04 -16.43 12.08
N VAL A 39 -22.55 -16.34 13.32
CA VAL A 39 -21.55 -17.26 13.89
C VAL A 39 -22.07 -18.69 13.95
N ALA A 40 -23.33 -18.91 14.32
CA ALA A 40 -23.94 -20.23 14.31
C ALA A 40 -23.93 -20.84 12.90
N PHE A 41 -24.25 -20.05 11.87
CA PHE A 41 -24.11 -20.46 10.47
C PHE A 41 -22.66 -20.79 10.08
N LEU A 42 -21.70 -19.94 10.44
CA LEU A 42 -20.28 -20.16 10.15
C LEU A 42 -19.70 -21.40 10.86
N LYS A 43 -20.26 -21.78 12.01
CA LYS A 43 -19.94 -23.04 12.70
C LYS A 43 -20.60 -24.28 12.07
N GLY A 44 -21.51 -24.09 11.12
CA GLY A 44 -22.29 -25.18 10.52
C GLY A 44 -23.35 -25.76 11.48
N ASP A 45 -23.83 -24.96 12.45
CA ASP A 45 -24.92 -25.38 13.33
C ASP A 45 -26.18 -25.70 12.51
N THR A 46 -26.83 -26.83 12.81
CA THR A 46 -28.07 -27.24 12.15
C THR A 46 -29.30 -26.47 12.62
N ALA A 47 -29.24 -25.82 13.79
CA ALA A 47 -30.34 -25.05 14.39
C ALA A 47 -30.29 -23.55 14.06
N GLN A 48 -29.26 -23.09 13.35
CA GLN A 48 -29.12 -21.69 12.93
C GLN A 48 -30.26 -21.25 12.00
N ARG A 49 -30.54 -19.95 11.99
CA ARG A 49 -31.67 -19.33 11.27
C ARG A 49 -31.24 -18.32 10.20
N PHE A 50 -29.93 -18.13 10.02
CA PHE A 50 -29.37 -17.17 9.09
C PHE A 50 -29.63 -17.56 7.62
N GLN A 51 -29.41 -18.82 7.26
CA GLN A 51 -29.67 -19.34 5.92
C GLN A 51 -30.34 -20.73 5.96
N PRO A 52 -31.25 -21.06 5.04
CA PRO A 52 -31.88 -22.38 5.01
C PRO A 52 -30.88 -23.49 4.60
N ALA A 53 -29.92 -23.16 3.74
CA ALA A 53 -28.90 -24.09 3.29
C ALA A 53 -27.73 -24.16 4.28
N LYS A 54 -27.08 -25.33 4.33
CA LYS A 54 -25.80 -25.46 5.03
C LYS A 54 -24.71 -24.65 4.31
N VAL A 55 -23.76 -24.15 5.08
CA VAL A 55 -22.58 -23.47 4.55
C VAL A 55 -21.77 -24.40 3.65
N ASP A 56 -21.31 -23.88 2.51
CA ASP A 56 -20.50 -24.61 1.54
C ASP A 56 -19.11 -24.95 2.11
N GLU A 57 -18.58 -26.13 1.79
CA GLU A 57 -17.27 -26.57 2.32
C GLU A 57 -16.10 -25.72 1.78
N SER A 58 -16.18 -25.24 0.54
CA SER A 58 -15.16 -24.36 -0.03
C SER A 58 -15.17 -22.99 0.63
N PHE A 59 -16.36 -22.50 1.00
CA PHE A 59 -16.51 -21.29 1.82
C PHE A 59 -15.82 -21.46 3.17
N LEU A 60 -16.11 -22.55 3.90
CA LEU A 60 -15.51 -22.81 5.22
C LEU A 60 -13.99 -22.91 5.17
N ARG A 61 -13.45 -23.59 4.16
CA ARG A 61 -12.00 -23.75 3.97
C ARG A 61 -11.30 -22.43 3.64
N ASP A 62 -11.98 -21.49 2.99
CA ASP A 62 -11.38 -20.20 2.67
C ASP A 62 -11.39 -19.26 3.88
N ILE A 63 -12.53 -19.18 4.59
CA ILE A 63 -12.65 -18.31 5.77
C ILE A 63 -11.79 -18.77 6.95
N SER A 64 -11.40 -20.06 7.02
CA SER A 64 -10.52 -20.56 8.07
C SER A 64 -9.15 -19.88 8.06
N LYS A 65 -8.71 -19.36 6.91
CA LYS A 65 -7.46 -18.60 6.73
C LYS A 65 -7.52 -17.17 7.25
N GLY A 66 -8.67 -16.72 7.74
CA GLY A 66 -8.85 -15.35 8.22
C GLY A 66 -9.82 -14.55 7.36
N LYS A 67 -10.89 -14.03 7.97
CA LYS A 67 -11.89 -13.20 7.31
C LYS A 67 -12.54 -12.21 8.27
N MET A 68 -12.76 -10.99 7.80
CA MET A 68 -13.62 -10.04 8.52
C MET A 68 -15.07 -10.26 8.10
N PHE A 69 -15.94 -10.45 9.08
CA PHE A 69 -17.40 -10.45 8.94
C PHE A 69 -17.98 -9.24 9.66
N GLY A 70 -19.21 -8.89 9.34
CA GLY A 70 -19.92 -7.87 10.07
C GLY A 70 -21.42 -7.93 9.87
N VAL A 71 -22.13 -7.33 10.81
CA VAL A 71 -23.57 -7.14 10.78
C VAL A 71 -23.92 -5.67 10.88
N LEU A 72 -25.01 -5.28 10.26
CA LEU A 72 -25.64 -3.97 10.41
C LEU A 72 -27.09 -4.17 10.78
N VAL A 73 -27.44 -3.81 12.01
CA VAL A 73 -28.82 -3.76 12.46
C VAL A 73 -29.49 -2.58 11.77
N VAL A 74 -30.65 -2.83 11.19
CA VAL A 74 -31.40 -1.90 10.36
C VAL A 74 -32.86 -1.88 10.77
N GLU A 75 -33.46 -0.72 10.61
CA GLU A 75 -34.90 -0.51 10.70
C GLU A 75 -35.46 -0.24 9.31
N ARG A 76 -36.60 -0.87 8.99
CA ARG A 76 -37.37 -0.58 7.79
C ARG A 76 -38.85 -0.43 8.13
N LYS A 77 -39.60 0.30 7.30
CA LYS A 77 -41.06 0.38 7.42
C LYS A 77 -41.66 -1.00 7.18
N ALA A 78 -42.57 -1.43 8.06
CA ALA A 78 -43.29 -2.67 7.88
C ALA A 78 -44.17 -2.63 6.63
N GLU A 79 -44.17 -3.71 5.85
CA GLU A 79 -45.03 -3.84 4.65
C GLU A 79 -46.53 -3.86 5.03
N SER A 80 -46.86 -4.25 6.27
CA SER A 80 -48.20 -4.28 6.84
C SER A 80 -48.75 -2.91 7.26
N GLY A 81 -47.93 -1.85 7.29
CA GLY A 81 -48.31 -0.53 7.80
C GLY A 81 -48.33 -0.40 9.34
N GLU A 82 -47.82 -1.41 10.04
CA GLU A 82 -47.63 -1.42 11.51
C GLU A 82 -46.28 -0.77 11.93
N ASP A 83 -45.86 -1.01 13.18
CA ASP A 83 -44.55 -0.61 13.70
C ASP A 83 -43.41 -1.08 12.80
N ASN A 84 -42.40 -0.22 12.64
CA ASN A 84 -41.19 -0.55 11.91
C ASN A 84 -40.59 -1.92 12.31
N GLU A 85 -40.09 -2.64 11.31
CA GLU A 85 -39.40 -3.92 11.50
C GLU A 85 -37.92 -3.67 11.76
N ILE A 86 -37.38 -4.38 12.76
CA ILE A 86 -35.95 -4.41 13.04
C ILE A 86 -35.41 -5.75 12.57
N GLY A 87 -34.30 -5.69 11.86
CA GLY A 87 -33.54 -6.85 11.45
C GLY A 87 -32.08 -6.51 11.27
N TYR A 88 -31.32 -7.38 10.62
CA TYR A 88 -29.94 -7.12 10.26
C TYR A 88 -29.62 -7.53 8.84
N LEU A 89 -28.55 -6.92 8.34
CA LEU A 89 -27.80 -7.31 7.17
C LEU A 89 -26.49 -7.95 7.63
N ALA A 90 -26.00 -8.96 6.93
CA ALA A 90 -24.68 -9.56 7.14
C ALA A 90 -23.77 -9.30 5.94
N GLY A 91 -22.46 -9.19 6.17
CA GLY A 91 -21.47 -8.96 5.14
C GLY A 91 -20.08 -9.47 5.51
N TYR A 92 -19.19 -9.53 4.54
CA TYR A 92 -17.78 -9.87 4.71
C TYR A 92 -16.90 -8.96 3.85
N SER A 93 -15.63 -8.83 4.26
CA SER A 93 -14.65 -8.02 3.53
C SER A 93 -14.17 -8.70 2.25
N GLY A 94 -13.92 -7.97 1.16
CA GLY A 94 -13.32 -8.52 -0.07
C GLY A 94 -14.12 -9.69 -0.65
N GLN A 95 -13.48 -10.83 -0.90
CA GLN A 95 -14.11 -11.99 -1.56
C GLN A 95 -13.86 -13.29 -0.80
N ILE A 96 -14.77 -14.24 -0.93
CA ILE A 96 -14.60 -15.60 -0.42
C ILE A 96 -14.61 -16.52 -1.64
N THR A 97 -13.58 -17.35 -1.79
CA THR A 97 -13.32 -18.20 -2.97
C THR A 97 -13.38 -17.45 -4.31
N GLY A 98 -12.90 -16.20 -4.35
CA GLY A 98 -12.95 -15.34 -5.54
C GLY A 98 -14.35 -14.83 -5.90
N ARG A 99 -15.34 -15.02 -5.01
CA ARG A 99 -16.73 -14.60 -5.19
C ARG A 99 -17.13 -13.51 -4.20
N ALA A 100 -18.13 -12.72 -4.57
CA ALA A 100 -18.69 -11.65 -3.74
C ALA A 100 -20.23 -11.70 -3.64
N ASP A 101 -20.83 -12.82 -4.03
CA ASP A 101 -22.27 -13.02 -4.23
C ASP A 101 -22.82 -14.21 -3.40
N TRP A 102 -22.13 -14.58 -2.32
CA TRP A 102 -22.58 -15.61 -1.39
C TRP A 102 -23.95 -15.26 -0.76
N GLU A 103 -24.89 -16.21 -0.82
CA GLU A 103 -26.26 -16.05 -0.31
C GLU A 103 -26.27 -15.72 1.19
N GLY A 104 -27.23 -14.89 1.62
CA GLY A 104 -27.31 -14.36 2.99
C GLY A 104 -26.42 -13.17 3.29
N PHE A 105 -25.43 -12.88 2.44
CA PHE A 105 -24.55 -11.73 2.61
C PHE A 105 -24.87 -10.62 1.60
N VAL A 106 -24.66 -9.37 2.01
CA VAL A 106 -24.77 -8.23 1.11
C VAL A 106 -23.76 -8.35 -0.04
N PRO A 107 -24.14 -8.01 -1.28
CA PRO A 107 -23.24 -8.08 -2.42
C PRO A 107 -22.12 -7.03 -2.34
N ALA A 108 -21.09 -7.20 -3.17
CA ALA A 108 -20.12 -6.14 -3.40
C ALA A 108 -20.81 -4.84 -3.88
N VAL A 109 -20.21 -3.69 -3.56
CA VAL A 109 -20.66 -2.38 -4.07
C VAL A 109 -20.62 -2.36 -5.60
N PHE A 110 -19.52 -2.87 -6.15
CA PHE A 110 -19.30 -3.08 -7.57
C PHE A 110 -18.58 -4.40 -7.77
N ASP A 111 -19.11 -5.24 -8.65
CA ASP A 111 -18.49 -6.53 -9.00
C ASP A 111 -17.65 -6.36 -10.26
N TYR A 112 -16.34 -6.25 -10.05
CA TYR A 112 -15.35 -6.12 -11.10
C TYR A 112 -14.72 -7.45 -11.52
N LEU A 113 -15.09 -8.58 -10.90
CA LEU A 113 -14.46 -9.88 -11.14
C LEU A 113 -15.16 -10.74 -12.18
N GLN A 114 -16.15 -10.20 -12.87
CA GLN A 114 -16.79 -10.87 -14.00
C GLN A 114 -15.73 -11.35 -15.00
N PRO A 115 -15.66 -12.65 -15.35
CA PRO A 115 -14.56 -13.23 -16.14
C PRO A 115 -14.28 -12.49 -17.45
N ASP A 116 -15.33 -12.06 -18.16
CA ASP A 116 -15.24 -11.29 -19.41
C ASP A 116 -15.46 -9.79 -19.21
N GLY A 117 -15.48 -9.34 -17.95
CA GLY A 117 -15.67 -7.94 -17.56
C GLY A 117 -14.51 -7.05 -18.01
N TYR A 118 -14.75 -5.73 -18.01
CA TYR A 118 -13.72 -4.75 -18.39
C TYR A 118 -12.43 -4.91 -17.56
N PHE A 119 -12.57 -5.05 -16.23
CA PHE A 119 -11.42 -5.19 -15.35
C PHE A 119 -10.55 -6.39 -15.69
N LYS A 120 -11.17 -7.58 -15.83
CA LYS A 120 -10.44 -8.82 -16.13
C LYS A 120 -9.75 -8.82 -17.49
N ARG A 121 -10.37 -8.19 -18.50
CA ARG A 121 -9.72 -8.01 -19.81
C ARG A 121 -8.51 -7.09 -19.73
N GLN A 122 -8.63 -5.94 -19.08
CA GLN A 122 -7.51 -5.00 -18.91
C GLN A 122 -6.40 -5.56 -18.01
N GLU A 123 -6.77 -6.29 -16.95
CA GLU A 123 -5.82 -7.01 -16.10
C GLU A 123 -5.01 -8.04 -16.91
N ALA A 124 -5.67 -8.81 -17.79
CA ALA A 124 -5.00 -9.77 -18.66
C ALA A 124 -4.02 -9.10 -19.65
N GLU A 125 -4.36 -7.92 -20.20
CA GLU A 125 -3.43 -7.14 -21.03
C GLU A 125 -2.19 -6.69 -20.25
N ILE A 126 -2.36 -6.22 -19.00
CA ILE A 126 -1.25 -5.83 -18.12
C ILE A 126 -0.37 -7.04 -17.78
N VAL A 127 -0.97 -8.20 -17.53
CA VAL A 127 -0.25 -9.46 -17.34
C VAL A 127 0.57 -9.79 -18.58
N GLY A 128 0.00 -9.68 -19.78
CA GLY A 128 0.73 -9.90 -21.03
C GLY A 128 1.95 -8.99 -21.21
N VAL A 129 1.85 -7.69 -20.86
CA VAL A 129 3.01 -6.79 -20.86
C VAL A 129 4.04 -7.20 -19.79
N SER A 130 3.60 -7.70 -18.64
CA SER A 130 4.49 -8.19 -17.59
C SER A 130 5.26 -9.43 -18.04
N GLU A 131 4.60 -10.33 -18.75
CA GLU A 131 5.22 -11.50 -19.38
C GLU A 131 6.21 -11.10 -20.48
N GLU A 132 5.90 -10.08 -21.30
CA GLU A 132 6.83 -9.54 -22.30
C GLU A 132 8.09 -8.97 -21.65
N ILE A 133 7.95 -8.18 -20.57
CA ILE A 133 9.08 -7.66 -19.80
C ILE A 133 9.93 -8.83 -19.27
N HIS A 134 9.30 -9.81 -18.64
CA HIS A 134 9.99 -10.96 -18.10
C HIS A 134 10.71 -11.79 -19.18
N SER A 135 10.08 -11.96 -20.35
CA SER A 135 10.68 -12.64 -21.49
C SER A 135 11.91 -11.90 -22.02
N LEU A 136 11.84 -10.57 -22.12
CA LEU A 136 12.95 -9.74 -22.59
C LEU A 136 14.12 -9.70 -21.59
N GLU A 137 13.83 -9.58 -20.29
CA GLU A 137 14.83 -9.62 -19.21
C GLU A 137 15.59 -10.95 -19.15
N ASN A 138 14.92 -12.05 -19.50
CA ASN A 138 15.50 -13.39 -19.52
C ASN A 138 15.89 -13.87 -20.92
N SER A 139 15.91 -12.98 -21.90
CA SER A 139 16.27 -13.32 -23.28
C SER A 139 17.76 -13.63 -23.41
N SER A 140 18.09 -14.54 -24.33
CA SER A 140 19.50 -14.80 -24.71
C SER A 140 20.16 -13.56 -25.29
N GLU A 141 19.41 -12.75 -26.04
CA GLU A 141 19.85 -11.48 -26.60
C GLU A 141 20.35 -10.51 -25.53
N TYR A 142 19.56 -10.26 -24.48
CA TYR A 142 19.93 -9.39 -23.38
C TYR A 142 21.15 -9.91 -22.60
N SER A 143 21.18 -11.23 -22.33
CA SER A 143 22.32 -11.88 -21.67
C SER A 143 23.61 -11.79 -22.50
N LEU A 144 23.52 -11.99 -23.81
CA LEU A 144 24.65 -11.90 -24.73
C LEU A 144 25.15 -10.46 -24.89
N ALA A 145 24.26 -9.48 -25.02
CA ALA A 145 24.61 -8.06 -25.12
C ALA A 145 25.34 -7.59 -23.85
N THR A 146 24.81 -7.96 -22.67
CA THR A 146 25.44 -7.67 -21.37
C THR A 146 26.84 -8.28 -21.28
N ARG A 147 26.98 -9.57 -21.63
CA ARG A 147 28.27 -10.26 -21.60
C ARG A 147 29.27 -9.64 -22.58
N ARG A 148 28.82 -9.32 -23.80
CA ARG A 148 29.68 -8.70 -24.82
C ARG A 148 30.25 -7.37 -24.34
N LEU A 149 29.42 -6.54 -23.71
CA LEU A 149 29.89 -5.26 -23.16
C LEU A 149 30.98 -5.47 -22.09
N ASP A 150 30.77 -6.40 -21.17
CA ASP A 150 31.74 -6.74 -20.13
C ASP A 150 33.05 -7.29 -20.73
N ASP A 151 32.95 -8.20 -21.70
CA ASP A 151 34.10 -8.79 -22.38
C ASP A 151 34.92 -7.73 -23.13
N VAL A 152 34.27 -6.84 -23.89
CA VAL A 152 34.94 -5.75 -24.63
C VAL A 152 35.63 -4.78 -23.67
N ARG A 153 35.00 -4.43 -22.55
CA ARG A 153 35.61 -3.56 -21.53
C ARG A 153 36.85 -4.21 -20.91
N LYS A 154 36.80 -5.50 -20.56
CA LYS A 154 37.95 -6.24 -20.02
C LYS A 154 39.09 -6.36 -21.03
N LEU A 155 38.78 -6.62 -22.30
CA LEU A 155 39.79 -6.66 -23.36
C LEU A 155 40.46 -5.30 -23.57
N ALA A 156 39.68 -4.21 -23.57
CA ALA A 156 40.19 -2.86 -23.66
C ALA A 156 41.12 -2.51 -22.49
N GLU A 157 40.70 -2.79 -21.26
CA GLU A 157 41.51 -2.55 -20.06
C GLU A 157 42.83 -3.31 -20.12
N ARG A 158 42.80 -4.58 -20.51
CA ARG A 158 43.98 -5.43 -20.63
C ARG A 158 44.96 -4.90 -21.68
N GLU A 159 44.51 -4.65 -22.91
CA GLU A 159 45.41 -4.20 -23.98
C GLU A 159 46.01 -2.81 -23.66
N ILE A 160 45.22 -1.91 -23.08
CA ILE A 160 45.71 -0.59 -22.64
C ILE A 160 46.75 -0.74 -21.52
N ALA A 161 46.54 -1.66 -20.57
CA ALA A 161 47.49 -1.92 -19.49
C ALA A 161 48.80 -2.53 -20.03
N ASP A 162 48.70 -3.56 -20.88
CA ASP A 162 49.84 -4.21 -21.51
C ASP A 162 50.67 -3.20 -22.32
N TYR A 163 50.03 -2.34 -23.10
CA TYR A 163 50.73 -1.31 -23.87
C TYR A 163 51.42 -0.26 -22.97
N LYS A 164 50.79 0.13 -21.85
CA LYS A 164 51.42 1.02 -20.87
C LYS A 164 52.66 0.38 -20.24
N MET A 165 52.66 -0.93 -19.99
CA MET A 165 53.85 -1.64 -19.51
C MET A 165 55.00 -1.60 -20.53
N VAL A 166 54.68 -1.79 -21.82
CA VAL A 166 55.67 -1.63 -22.91
C VAL A 166 56.24 -0.20 -22.92
N MET A 167 55.38 0.82 -22.86
CA MET A 167 55.81 2.22 -22.82
C MET A 167 56.71 2.52 -21.62
N GLN A 168 56.42 1.94 -20.45
CA GLN A 168 57.23 2.11 -19.25
C GLN A 168 58.63 1.47 -19.41
N ARG A 169 58.70 0.26 -19.99
CA ARG A 169 59.97 -0.39 -20.29
C ARG A 169 60.80 0.41 -21.29
N SER A 170 60.19 0.82 -22.41
CA SER A 170 60.88 1.66 -23.42
C SER A 170 61.30 3.01 -22.85
N LYS A 171 60.56 3.59 -21.89
CA LYS A 171 60.98 4.81 -21.18
C LYS A 171 62.27 4.59 -20.40
N ASN A 172 62.38 3.48 -19.67
CA ASN A 172 63.59 3.14 -18.92
C ASN A 172 64.78 2.92 -19.85
N GLU A 173 64.60 2.18 -20.94
CA GLU A 173 65.65 1.95 -21.96
C GLU A 173 66.09 3.26 -22.64
N ARG A 174 65.14 4.16 -22.95
CA ARG A 174 65.45 5.48 -23.50
C ARG A 174 66.23 6.34 -22.51
N ASN A 175 65.94 6.24 -21.21
CA ASN A 175 66.70 6.96 -20.17
C ASN A 175 68.16 6.45 -20.10
N GLN A 176 68.38 5.13 -20.11
CA GLN A 176 69.72 4.54 -20.15
C GLN A 176 70.49 4.94 -21.42
N ARG A 177 69.83 4.93 -22.58
CA ARG A 177 70.41 5.41 -23.85
C ARG A 177 70.83 6.87 -23.78
N ARG A 178 70.02 7.74 -23.14
CA ARG A 178 70.37 9.17 -22.94
C ARG A 178 71.59 9.34 -22.05
N GLU A 179 71.69 8.60 -20.96
CA GLU A 179 72.85 8.63 -20.05
C GLU A 179 74.13 8.19 -20.76
N ALA A 180 74.07 7.15 -21.59
CA ALA A 180 75.21 6.64 -22.36
C ALA A 180 75.70 7.59 -23.49
N LEU A 181 74.87 8.55 -23.90
CA LEU A 181 75.16 9.48 -25.02
C LEU A 181 75.83 10.79 -24.58
N HIS A 182 76.14 10.96 -23.29
CA HIS A 182 76.54 12.27 -22.73
C HIS A 182 77.76 12.90 -23.42
N ASP A 183 78.73 12.09 -23.88
CA ASP A 183 79.97 12.52 -24.54
C ASP A 183 80.10 12.02 -26.01
N SER A 184 78.99 11.72 -26.69
CA SER A 184 78.99 11.21 -28.07
C SER A 184 78.90 12.32 -29.12
N GLU A 185 79.71 12.24 -30.19
CA GLU A 185 79.60 13.14 -31.37
C GLU A 185 78.27 12.99 -32.13
N ASN A 186 77.59 11.83 -32.02
CA ASN A 186 76.31 11.55 -32.69
C ASN A 186 75.07 11.84 -31.81
N ARG A 187 75.24 12.55 -30.70
CA ARG A 187 74.20 12.75 -29.68
C ARG A 187 72.91 13.37 -30.21
N ALA A 188 73.01 14.38 -31.06
CA ALA A 188 71.84 15.10 -31.58
C ALA A 188 70.92 14.20 -32.42
N GLU A 189 71.52 13.33 -33.26
CA GLU A 189 70.79 12.41 -34.13
C GLU A 189 70.08 11.32 -33.30
N GLU A 190 70.73 10.82 -32.25
CA GLU A 190 70.13 9.80 -31.37
C GLU A 190 69.09 10.37 -30.40
N GLU A 191 69.25 11.61 -29.92
CA GLU A 191 68.20 12.30 -29.17
C GLU A 191 66.93 12.48 -30.02
N GLU A 192 67.07 12.77 -31.32
CA GLU A 192 65.93 12.90 -32.23
C GLU A 192 65.20 11.56 -32.43
N LYS A 193 65.94 10.45 -32.63
CA LYS A 193 65.34 9.10 -32.70
C LYS A 193 64.59 8.75 -31.41
N ILE A 194 65.14 9.07 -30.24
CA ILE A 194 64.51 8.85 -28.94
C ILE A 194 63.22 9.67 -28.78
N ILE A 195 63.19 10.91 -29.29
CA ILE A 195 61.98 11.76 -29.30
C ILE A 195 60.92 11.15 -30.22
N ARG A 196 61.29 10.75 -31.44
CA ARG A 196 60.37 10.11 -32.40
C ARG A 196 59.78 8.81 -31.81
N GLU A 197 60.58 7.98 -31.17
CA GLU A 197 60.12 6.76 -30.46
C GLU A 197 59.05 7.09 -29.41
N SER A 198 59.29 8.12 -28.57
CA SER A 198 58.31 8.53 -27.57
C SER A 198 57.03 9.11 -28.17
N GLN A 199 57.14 9.91 -29.23
CA GLN A 199 55.98 10.49 -29.91
C GLN A 199 55.13 9.40 -30.58
N PHE A 200 55.79 8.43 -31.23
CA PHE A 200 55.15 7.27 -31.82
C PHE A 200 54.37 6.47 -30.77
N GLN A 201 55.00 6.10 -29.65
CA GLN A 201 54.33 5.32 -28.60
C GLN A 201 53.12 6.05 -27.99
N LYS A 202 53.22 7.36 -27.78
CA LYS A 202 52.07 8.18 -27.33
C LYS A 202 50.96 8.23 -28.37
N ALA A 203 51.29 8.33 -29.64
CA ALA A 203 50.32 8.31 -30.73
C ALA A 203 49.63 6.95 -30.84
N GLU A 204 50.38 5.87 -30.68
CA GLU A 204 49.86 4.50 -30.74
C GLU A 204 48.93 4.18 -29.56
N LEU A 205 49.29 4.56 -28.32
CA LEU A 205 48.37 4.45 -27.18
C LEU A 205 47.05 5.21 -27.43
N ARG A 206 47.11 6.38 -28.08
CA ARG A 206 45.89 7.12 -28.46
C ARG A 206 45.05 6.37 -29.48
N ARG A 207 45.69 5.71 -30.47
CA ARG A 207 44.98 4.88 -31.46
C ARG A 207 44.33 3.67 -30.82
N ILE A 208 45.04 2.95 -29.94
CA ILE A 208 44.52 1.80 -29.18
C ILE A 208 43.28 2.23 -28.39
N LYS A 209 43.38 3.33 -27.62
CA LYS A 209 42.24 3.86 -26.87
C LYS A 209 41.06 4.21 -27.78
N LYS A 210 41.30 4.94 -28.88
CA LYS A 210 40.24 5.34 -29.82
C LYS A 210 39.53 4.12 -30.44
N ARG A 211 40.27 3.08 -30.80
CA ARG A 211 39.70 1.82 -31.31
C ARG A 211 38.79 1.18 -30.27
N TRP A 212 39.27 1.02 -29.04
CA TRP A 212 38.48 0.42 -27.98
C TRP A 212 37.26 1.25 -27.57
N THR A 213 37.35 2.58 -27.61
CA THR A 213 36.17 3.43 -27.42
C THR A 213 35.08 3.08 -28.43
N GLY A 214 35.42 2.97 -29.73
CA GLY A 214 34.43 2.58 -30.75
C GLY A 214 33.84 1.18 -30.55
N GLU A 215 34.64 0.19 -30.14
CA GLU A 215 34.14 -1.16 -29.86
C GLU A 215 33.22 -1.20 -28.63
N ILE A 216 33.56 -0.43 -27.59
CA ILE A 216 32.71 -0.27 -26.40
C ILE A 216 31.40 0.42 -26.80
N ASP A 217 31.46 1.52 -27.55
CA ASP A 217 30.28 2.28 -27.99
C ASP A 217 29.30 1.36 -28.74
N LEU A 218 29.78 0.49 -29.64
CA LEU A 218 28.94 -0.47 -30.37
C LEU A 218 28.28 -1.52 -29.46
N ALA A 219 29.01 -2.02 -28.47
CA ALA A 219 28.47 -2.96 -27.50
C ALA A 219 27.47 -2.29 -26.55
N GLU A 220 27.72 -1.03 -26.16
CA GLU A 220 26.82 -0.22 -25.35
C GLU A 220 25.54 0.13 -26.11
N ASP A 221 25.62 0.50 -27.39
CA ASP A 221 24.45 0.81 -28.22
C ASP A 221 23.52 -0.41 -28.35
N SER A 222 24.09 -1.61 -28.51
CA SER A 222 23.32 -2.87 -28.59
C SER A 222 22.56 -3.15 -27.29
N LEU A 223 23.18 -2.93 -26.13
CA LEU A 223 22.52 -3.10 -24.83
C LEU A 223 21.48 -1.99 -24.59
N ARG A 224 21.79 -0.75 -25.00
CA ARG A 224 20.93 0.42 -24.84
C ARG A 224 19.60 0.24 -25.54
N GLU A 225 19.58 -0.34 -26.74
CA GLU A 225 18.33 -0.61 -27.47
C GLU A 225 17.37 -1.52 -26.67
N ILE A 226 17.91 -2.57 -26.05
CA ILE A 226 17.13 -3.50 -25.24
C ILE A 226 16.66 -2.82 -23.94
N ASP A 227 17.53 -2.07 -23.28
CA ASP A 227 17.21 -1.32 -22.06
C ASP A 227 16.14 -0.25 -22.32
N GLU A 228 16.18 0.43 -23.46
CA GLU A 228 15.16 1.39 -23.88
C GLU A 228 13.81 0.70 -24.10
N ARG A 229 13.80 -0.48 -24.75
CA ARG A 229 12.58 -1.27 -24.90
C ARG A 229 12.01 -1.70 -23.55
N LEU A 230 12.85 -2.20 -22.63
CA LEU A 230 12.43 -2.55 -21.27
C LEU A 230 11.86 -1.34 -20.52
N LYS A 231 12.49 -0.19 -20.65
CA LYS A 231 12.03 1.07 -20.05
C LYS A 231 10.63 1.45 -20.57
N LEU A 232 10.42 1.40 -21.89
CA LEU A 232 9.12 1.71 -22.50
C LEU A 232 8.04 0.72 -22.08
N LEU A 233 8.34 -0.58 -22.02
CA LEU A 233 7.39 -1.60 -21.57
C LEU A 233 7.01 -1.40 -20.09
N ARG A 234 7.97 -1.11 -19.22
CA ARG A 234 7.72 -0.82 -17.80
C ARG A 234 6.85 0.43 -17.61
N GLN A 235 7.11 1.48 -18.39
CA GLN A 235 6.28 2.71 -18.40
C GLN A 235 4.86 2.41 -18.88
N LYS A 236 4.71 1.67 -19.98
CA LYS A 236 3.41 1.24 -20.50
C LYS A 236 2.62 0.44 -19.46
N ARG A 237 3.24 -0.58 -18.85
CA ARG A 237 2.61 -1.41 -17.81
C ARG A 237 2.15 -0.56 -16.62
N HIS A 238 2.98 0.37 -16.17
CA HIS A 238 2.64 1.26 -15.06
C HIS A 238 1.45 2.15 -15.41
N ALA A 239 1.46 2.79 -16.58
CA ALA A 239 0.36 3.63 -17.05
C ALA A 239 -0.96 2.85 -17.17
N MET A 240 -0.92 1.64 -17.74
CA MET A 240 -2.10 0.76 -17.83
C MET A 240 -2.63 0.38 -16.44
N SER A 241 -1.74 0.07 -15.49
CA SER A 241 -2.15 -0.27 -14.13
C SER A 241 -2.79 0.92 -13.41
N ASP A 242 -2.23 2.12 -13.56
CA ASP A 242 -2.76 3.34 -12.97
C ASP A 242 -4.14 3.70 -13.57
N GLU A 243 -4.29 3.58 -14.89
CA GLU A 243 -5.55 3.80 -15.60
C GLU A 243 -6.63 2.82 -15.13
N LEU A 244 -6.29 1.52 -15.04
CA LEU A 244 -7.22 0.49 -14.59
C LEU A 244 -7.66 0.72 -13.14
N GLN A 245 -6.75 1.11 -12.25
CA GLN A 245 -7.10 1.45 -10.85
C GLN A 245 -8.01 2.67 -10.78
N ARG A 246 -7.71 3.74 -11.54
CA ARG A 246 -8.59 4.91 -11.63
C ARG A 246 -9.98 4.53 -12.13
N TRP A 247 -10.05 3.76 -13.21
CA TRP A 247 -11.32 3.25 -13.73
C TRP A 247 -12.09 2.47 -12.67
N LEU A 248 -11.43 1.55 -11.95
CA LEU A 248 -12.04 0.73 -10.91
C LEU A 248 -12.65 1.60 -9.82
N PHE A 249 -11.88 2.53 -9.25
CA PHE A 249 -12.35 3.41 -8.18
C PHE A 249 -13.45 4.39 -8.62
N ALA A 250 -13.52 4.71 -9.92
CA ALA A 250 -14.64 5.46 -10.49
C ALA A 250 -15.95 4.66 -10.50
N GLN A 251 -15.89 3.32 -10.57
CA GLN A 251 -17.10 2.47 -10.57
C GLN A 251 -17.71 2.29 -9.17
N PHE A 252 -16.92 2.45 -8.10
CA PHE A 252 -17.41 2.35 -6.72
C PHE A 252 -18.18 3.62 -6.31
N MET A 253 -19.46 3.67 -6.67
CA MET A 253 -20.38 4.74 -6.31
C MET A 253 -20.97 4.53 -4.92
N MET A 254 -20.49 5.30 -3.94
CA MET A 254 -20.85 5.20 -2.54
C MET A 254 -21.99 6.17 -2.20
N LEU A 255 -23.08 5.65 -1.65
CA LEU A 255 -24.19 6.45 -1.12
C LEU A 255 -23.88 6.94 0.29
N ASN A 256 -24.39 8.12 0.63
CA ASN A 256 -24.54 8.54 2.02
C ASN A 256 -26.00 8.41 2.49
N ALA A 257 -26.23 8.64 3.78
CA ALA A 257 -27.56 8.51 4.37
C ALA A 257 -28.57 9.57 3.90
N ARG A 258 -28.12 10.63 3.21
CA ARG A 258 -29.00 11.59 2.53
C ARG A 258 -29.41 11.14 1.12
N GLY A 259 -28.88 10.01 0.65
CA GLY A 259 -29.10 9.50 -0.71
C GLY A 259 -28.20 10.14 -1.78
N GLU A 260 -27.21 10.95 -1.40
CA GLU A 260 -26.22 11.50 -2.32
C GLU A 260 -25.17 10.43 -2.67
N SER A 261 -24.61 10.49 -3.88
CA SER A 261 -23.62 9.51 -4.35
C SER A 261 -22.31 10.17 -4.75
N ARG A 262 -21.18 9.51 -4.45
CA ARG A 262 -19.83 9.86 -4.93
C ARG A 262 -19.01 8.62 -5.23
N SER A 263 -18.14 8.70 -6.23
CA SER A 263 -17.14 7.66 -6.47
C SER A 263 -16.06 7.67 -5.38
N LEU A 264 -15.29 6.58 -5.26
CA LEU A 264 -14.12 6.56 -4.38
C LEU A 264 -13.06 7.60 -4.81
N LEU A 265 -12.91 7.86 -6.12
CA LEU A 265 -12.02 8.94 -6.58
C LEU A 265 -12.43 10.30 -6.04
N GLU A 266 -13.72 10.63 -6.08
CA GLU A 266 -14.23 11.92 -5.57
C GLU A 266 -14.09 12.03 -4.04
N ILE A 267 -14.27 10.93 -3.32
CA ILE A 267 -14.06 10.86 -1.86
C ILE A 267 -12.59 11.14 -1.51
N TRP A 268 -11.65 10.68 -2.34
CA TRP A 268 -10.21 10.94 -2.22
C TRP A 268 -9.72 12.17 -2.98
N LYS A 269 -10.61 13.08 -3.39
CA LYS A 269 -10.22 14.32 -4.08
C LYS A 269 -9.36 14.10 -5.35
N ASN A 270 -9.65 13.01 -6.08
CA ASN A 270 -8.96 12.57 -7.30
C ASN A 270 -7.53 12.02 -7.10
N GLU A 271 -7.09 11.83 -5.85
CA GLU A 271 -5.96 10.97 -5.51
C GLU A 271 -6.37 9.50 -5.57
N LEU A 272 -5.42 8.60 -5.83
CA LEU A 272 -5.70 7.16 -5.89
C LEU A 272 -5.97 6.60 -4.49
N PRO A 273 -7.16 6.01 -4.24
CA PRO A 273 -7.43 5.29 -3.00
C PRO A 273 -6.51 4.07 -2.82
N PRO A 274 -6.27 3.62 -1.58
CA PRO A 274 -5.57 2.37 -1.34
C PRO A 274 -6.35 1.16 -1.85
N ALA A 275 -5.64 0.13 -2.29
CA ALA A 275 -6.25 -1.11 -2.79
C ALA A 275 -7.25 -1.73 -1.78
N GLY A 276 -8.42 -2.12 -2.28
CA GLY A 276 -9.54 -2.64 -1.50
C GLY A 276 -10.36 -1.59 -0.73
N ALA A 277 -10.17 -0.30 -1.01
CA ALA A 277 -11.11 0.72 -0.55
C ALA A 277 -12.53 0.43 -1.05
N GLY A 278 -13.54 0.60 -0.19
CA GLY A 278 -14.93 0.28 -0.50
C GLY A 278 -15.31 -1.21 -0.39
N GLU A 279 -14.36 -2.10 -0.10
CA GLU A 279 -14.62 -3.54 -0.03
C GLU A 279 -14.75 -4.11 1.39
N CYS A 280 -14.55 -3.29 2.43
CA CYS A 280 -14.76 -3.68 3.81
C CYS A 280 -16.25 -3.94 4.12
N CYS A 281 -16.54 -4.55 5.28
CA CYS A 281 -17.90 -4.90 5.66
C CYS A 281 -18.79 -3.65 5.80
N GLU A 282 -18.31 -2.63 6.50
CA GLU A 282 -18.99 -1.38 6.81
C GLU A 282 -19.54 -0.69 5.55
N PRO A 283 -18.72 -0.35 4.53
CA PRO A 283 -19.23 0.30 3.34
C PRO A 283 -20.21 -0.57 2.56
N ARG A 284 -20.03 -1.90 2.51
CA ARG A 284 -20.96 -2.80 1.81
C ARG A 284 -22.33 -2.85 2.48
N LEU A 285 -22.34 -3.03 3.81
CA LEU A 285 -23.54 -3.07 4.63
C LEU A 285 -24.33 -1.76 4.51
N LEU A 286 -23.66 -0.62 4.69
CA LEU A 286 -24.28 0.70 4.56
C LEU A 286 -24.77 0.97 3.14
N GLN A 287 -23.98 0.61 2.13
CA GLN A 287 -24.38 0.79 0.73
C GLN A 287 -25.68 0.04 0.43
N TYR A 288 -25.79 -1.22 0.85
CA TYR A 288 -27.01 -2.00 0.66
C TYR A 288 -28.19 -1.40 1.42
N CYS A 289 -27.98 -1.04 2.69
CA CYS A 289 -28.97 -0.39 3.55
C CYS A 289 -29.55 0.88 2.89
N PHE A 290 -28.68 1.79 2.42
CA PHE A 290 -29.10 3.03 1.77
C PHE A 290 -29.77 2.80 0.43
N ARG A 291 -29.32 1.84 -0.39
CA ARG A 291 -30.01 1.47 -1.65
C ARG A 291 -31.43 0.97 -1.42
N LYS A 292 -31.70 0.39 -0.25
CA LYS A 292 -33.04 -0.06 0.15
C LYS A 292 -33.86 1.02 0.86
N GLY A 293 -33.29 2.18 1.15
CA GLY A 293 -33.92 3.23 1.95
C GLY A 293 -34.18 2.81 3.40
N TRP A 294 -33.39 1.88 3.92
CA TRP A 294 -33.48 1.45 5.32
C TRP A 294 -32.64 2.36 6.22
N HIS A 295 -32.95 2.37 7.51
CA HIS A 295 -32.26 3.18 8.49
C HIS A 295 -31.28 2.31 9.31
N PRO A 296 -29.97 2.61 9.31
CA PRO A 296 -29.00 1.87 10.13
C PRO A 296 -29.13 2.26 11.61
N LEU A 297 -29.13 1.26 12.49
CA LEU A 297 -29.23 1.45 13.94
C LEU A 297 -27.90 1.22 14.66
N CYS A 298 -27.22 0.10 14.40
CA CYS A 298 -25.89 -0.18 14.97
C CYS A 298 -25.19 -1.27 14.15
N MET A 299 -23.87 -1.38 14.28
CA MET A 299 -23.06 -2.38 13.59
C MET A 299 -22.05 -3.05 14.50
N ALA A 300 -21.62 -4.24 14.10
CA ALA A 300 -20.49 -4.94 14.71
C ALA A 300 -19.70 -5.71 13.66
N MET A 301 -18.37 -5.64 13.71
CA MET A 301 -17.45 -6.35 12.84
C MET A 301 -16.57 -7.26 13.66
N PHE A 302 -16.43 -8.51 13.24
CA PHE A 302 -15.66 -9.52 13.96
C PHE A 302 -14.77 -10.32 13.03
N TRP A 303 -13.65 -10.79 13.59
CA TRP A 303 -12.70 -11.63 12.86
C TRP A 303 -13.05 -13.11 12.97
N TRP A 304 -12.91 -13.85 11.88
CA TRP A 304 -13.09 -15.28 11.80
C TRP A 304 -11.83 -15.95 11.26
N GLY A 305 -11.49 -17.15 11.73
CA GLY A 305 -10.30 -17.90 11.29
C GLY A 305 -8.96 -17.41 11.86
N GLU A 306 -7.88 -17.84 11.21
CA GLU A 306 -6.50 -17.58 11.57
C GLU A 306 -6.13 -16.08 11.48
N SER A 307 -5.10 -15.69 12.23
CA SER A 307 -4.52 -14.35 12.12
C SER A 307 -3.68 -14.24 10.85
N PRO A 308 -3.75 -13.13 10.09
CA PRO A 308 -2.86 -12.90 8.97
C PRO A 308 -1.40 -12.75 9.47
N LYS A 309 -0.42 -12.96 8.59
CA LYS A 309 1.01 -12.93 8.98
C LYS A 309 1.49 -11.57 9.49
N GLU A 310 0.96 -10.49 8.93
CA GLU A 310 1.43 -9.12 9.17
C GLU A 310 0.66 -8.39 10.28
N GLU A 311 -0.47 -8.93 10.76
CA GLU A 311 -1.29 -8.30 11.79
C GLU A 311 -1.82 -9.35 12.77
N VAL A 312 -1.91 -9.01 14.06
CA VAL A 312 -2.52 -9.87 15.07
C VAL A 312 -4.03 -9.68 15.07
N ARG A 313 -4.76 -10.75 14.76
CA ARG A 313 -6.22 -10.86 14.83
C ARG A 313 -6.62 -12.05 15.68
N HIS A 314 -7.60 -11.84 16.53
CA HIS A 314 -8.14 -12.86 17.42
C HIS A 314 -9.50 -13.32 16.89
N HIS A 315 -9.66 -14.64 16.78
CA HIS A 315 -10.92 -15.26 16.39
C HIS A 315 -12.07 -14.77 17.29
N LEU A 316 -13.19 -14.39 16.66
CA LEU A 316 -14.40 -13.80 17.27
C LEU A 316 -14.21 -12.46 17.98
N HIS A 317 -13.02 -11.84 17.91
CA HIS A 317 -12.81 -10.51 18.46
C HIS A 317 -13.42 -9.43 17.56
N PHE A 318 -13.97 -8.39 18.17
CA PHE A 318 -14.56 -7.26 17.48
C PHE A 318 -13.52 -6.22 17.11
N TYR A 319 -13.60 -5.69 15.90
CA TYR A 319 -12.64 -4.70 15.40
C TYR A 319 -13.35 -3.48 14.82
N PRO A 320 -12.83 -2.26 15.06
CA PRO A 320 -13.33 -1.07 14.40
C PRO A 320 -12.93 -1.04 12.93
N ALA A 321 -13.59 -0.16 12.18
CA ALA A 321 -13.29 0.12 10.79
C ALA A 321 -11.85 0.58 10.61
N CYS A 322 -11.22 0.16 9.52
CA CYS A 322 -9.82 0.49 9.27
C CYS A 322 -9.62 1.98 8.94
N ASN A 323 -8.61 2.60 9.56
CA ASN A 323 -8.33 4.02 9.37
C ASN A 323 -7.79 4.37 7.97
N SER A 324 -7.12 3.43 7.30
CA SER A 324 -6.49 3.67 6.00
C SER A 324 -7.49 3.66 4.85
N LYS A 325 -8.41 2.68 4.84
CA LYS A 325 -9.36 2.48 3.73
C LYS A 325 -10.76 2.99 4.08
N CYS A 326 -11.27 2.75 5.28
CA CYS A 326 -12.66 3.07 5.61
C CYS A 326 -12.86 4.51 6.07
N LYS A 327 -11.86 5.18 6.66
CA LYS A 327 -12.04 6.52 7.23
C LYS A 327 -12.59 7.56 6.25
N PRO A 328 -12.03 7.72 5.03
CA PRO A 328 -12.59 8.67 4.06
C PRO A 328 -13.99 8.25 3.58
N VAL A 329 -14.21 6.94 3.37
CA VAL A 329 -15.50 6.38 2.93
C VAL A 329 -16.59 6.63 3.97
N MET A 330 -16.34 6.31 5.24
CA MET A 330 -17.30 6.52 6.33
C MET A 330 -17.56 8.01 6.57
N GLY A 331 -16.54 8.86 6.47
CA GLY A 331 -16.73 10.32 6.53
C GLY A 331 -17.64 10.88 5.43
N TRP A 332 -17.80 10.16 4.32
CA TRP A 332 -18.81 10.43 3.30
C TRP A 332 -20.15 9.76 3.62
N MET A 333 -20.15 8.43 3.81
CA MET A 333 -21.36 7.62 3.90
C MET A 333 -22.24 7.95 5.12
N LEU A 334 -21.64 8.35 6.24
CA LEU A 334 -22.37 8.65 7.48
C LEU A 334 -23.01 10.04 7.49
N ARG A 335 -22.80 10.87 6.45
CA ARG A 335 -23.41 12.20 6.38
C ARG A 335 -24.93 12.08 6.37
N GLY A 336 -25.58 12.72 7.34
CA GLY A 336 -27.03 12.66 7.52
C GLY A 336 -27.50 11.65 8.57
N LEU A 337 -26.60 10.92 9.23
CA LEU A 337 -26.93 10.08 10.39
C LEU A 337 -26.56 10.77 11.70
N ASP A 338 -27.31 10.46 12.75
CA ASP A 338 -26.91 10.74 14.13
C ASP A 338 -26.00 9.59 14.60
N VAL A 339 -24.69 9.88 14.63
CA VAL A 339 -23.63 8.92 14.99
C VAL A 339 -22.98 9.37 16.30
N GLU A 340 -22.69 8.43 17.18
CA GLU A 340 -21.93 8.69 18.40
C GLU A 340 -20.58 9.36 18.12
N SER A 341 -20.13 10.21 19.04
CA SER A 341 -18.81 10.83 18.93
C SER A 341 -17.69 9.79 19.06
N ASN A 342 -16.59 10.02 18.36
CA ASN A 342 -15.41 9.19 18.52
C ASN A 342 -14.64 9.65 19.75
N GLN A 343 -14.84 8.98 20.89
CA GLN A 343 -14.21 9.34 22.17
C GLN A 343 -12.68 9.37 22.14
N LEU A 344 -12.05 8.69 21.17
CA LEU A 344 -10.60 8.75 20.95
C LEU A 344 -10.14 10.08 20.34
N GLU A 345 -11.00 10.70 19.54
CA GLU A 345 -10.73 11.94 18.81
C GLU A 345 -11.26 13.20 19.51
N ASP A 346 -12.09 13.04 20.53
CA ASP A 346 -12.58 14.14 21.35
C ASP A 346 -11.42 15.02 21.86
N GLU A 347 -11.61 16.33 21.76
CA GLU A 347 -10.69 17.33 22.28
C GLU A 347 -10.61 17.20 23.80
N LYS A 348 -9.55 16.56 24.28
CA LYS A 348 -9.23 16.46 25.71
C LYS A 348 -8.06 17.37 26.00
N HIS A 349 -8.36 18.49 26.65
CA HIS A 349 -7.35 19.35 27.24
C HIS A 349 -6.81 18.67 28.49
N GLN A 350 -5.56 18.20 28.43
CA GLN A 350 -4.92 17.55 29.56
C GLN A 350 -3.67 18.33 29.93
N LYS A 351 -3.47 18.55 31.23
CA LYS A 351 -2.29 19.23 31.72
C LYS A 351 -1.06 18.33 31.55
N LEU A 352 -0.09 18.77 30.77
CA LEU A 352 1.21 18.13 30.67
C LEU A 352 2.13 18.63 31.78
N THR A 353 2.68 17.70 32.57
CA THR A 353 3.55 18.04 33.69
C THR A 353 5.00 17.91 33.26
N ILE A 354 5.79 18.98 33.42
CA ILE A 354 7.24 18.95 33.22
C ILE A 354 7.89 18.44 34.50
N ILE A 355 8.75 17.44 34.36
CA ILE A 355 9.48 16.79 35.45
C ILE A 355 10.90 17.34 35.55
N TYR A 356 11.50 17.66 34.40
CA TYR A 356 12.84 18.21 34.31
C TYR A 356 12.95 19.09 33.07
N GLU A 357 13.72 20.18 33.14
CA GLU A 357 13.96 21.08 32.02
C GLU A 357 15.31 21.78 32.22
N ASP A 358 16.15 21.74 31.19
CA ASP A 358 17.38 22.53 31.07
C ASP A 358 17.55 23.01 29.62
N ASP A 359 18.70 23.65 29.31
CA ASP A 359 18.99 24.18 27.98
C ASP A 359 19.12 23.11 26.88
N SER A 360 19.18 21.82 27.26
CA SER A 360 19.41 20.70 26.34
C SER A 360 18.20 19.78 26.19
N ILE A 361 17.46 19.50 27.28
CA ILE A 361 16.33 18.56 27.28
C ILE A 361 15.16 19.03 28.16
N CYS A 362 13.96 18.61 27.78
CA CYS A 362 12.74 18.75 28.58
C CYS A 362 12.13 17.36 28.78
N VAL A 363 11.95 16.93 30.02
CA VAL A 363 11.30 15.66 30.35
C VAL A 363 9.90 15.94 30.87
N VAL A 364 8.90 15.36 30.21
CA VAL A 364 7.49 15.48 30.59
C VAL A 364 6.96 14.16 31.13
N ASN A 365 6.02 14.21 32.07
CA ASN A 365 5.22 13.05 32.43
C ASN A 365 3.94 13.06 31.60
N LYS A 366 3.94 12.30 30.51
CA LYS A 366 2.80 12.15 29.62
C LYS A 366 1.68 11.41 30.35
N PRO A 367 0.47 11.98 30.48
CA PRO A 367 -0.68 11.26 31.02
C PRO A 367 -1.14 10.13 30.10
N ALA A 368 -1.75 9.09 30.68
CA ALA A 368 -2.45 8.08 29.91
C ALA A 368 -3.57 8.76 29.12
N SER A 369 -3.85 8.27 27.91
CA SER A 369 -4.78 8.80 26.91
C SER A 369 -4.32 10.02 26.10
N MET A 370 -3.24 10.72 26.45
CA MET A 370 -2.66 11.76 25.58
C MET A 370 -1.87 11.15 24.41
N LEU A 371 -1.81 11.81 23.26
CA LEU A 371 -0.93 11.38 22.16
C LEU A 371 0.50 11.87 22.38
N ALA A 372 1.50 11.05 22.06
CA ALA A 372 2.90 11.48 22.07
C ALA A 372 3.20 12.49 20.94
N VAL A 373 2.69 12.21 19.73
CA VAL A 373 2.86 13.03 18.53
C VAL A 373 1.51 13.47 17.98
N ARG A 374 1.50 14.51 17.14
CA ARG A 374 0.25 15.00 16.52
C ARG A 374 -0.46 13.86 15.77
N GLY A 375 -1.74 13.68 16.10
CA GLY A 375 -2.61 12.72 15.45
C GLY A 375 -3.22 13.27 14.15
N LYS A 376 -4.25 12.58 13.66
CA LYS A 376 -5.07 13.04 12.51
C LYS A 376 -6.27 13.92 12.93
N SER A 377 -6.48 14.11 14.23
CA SER A 377 -7.51 15.00 14.80
C SER A 377 -6.88 16.23 15.42
N ASN A 378 -7.70 17.19 15.86
CA ASN A 378 -7.25 18.42 16.54
C ASN A 378 -6.91 18.22 18.03
N ARG A 379 -6.86 16.98 18.50
CA ARG A 379 -6.53 16.68 19.89
C ARG A 379 -5.08 17.07 20.20
N GLU A 380 -4.88 17.63 21.38
CA GLU A 380 -3.53 17.93 21.90
C GLU A 380 -2.67 16.67 22.02
N SER A 381 -1.41 16.82 21.63
CA SER A 381 -0.35 15.85 21.86
C SER A 381 0.79 16.51 22.63
N VAL A 382 1.66 15.68 23.23
CA VAL A 382 2.90 16.18 23.84
C VAL A 382 3.66 17.05 22.84
N GLN A 383 3.81 16.57 21.60
CA GLN A 383 4.43 17.35 20.52
C GLN A 383 3.74 18.68 20.25
N SER A 384 2.40 18.76 20.20
CA SER A 384 1.73 20.04 19.89
C SER A 384 1.90 21.05 21.02
N MET A 385 1.82 20.59 22.28
CA MET A 385 2.01 21.43 23.45
C MET A 385 3.47 21.91 23.57
N MET A 386 4.44 21.04 23.28
CA MET A 386 5.86 21.43 23.27
C MET A 386 6.17 22.36 22.10
N GLN A 387 5.54 22.20 20.94
CA GLN A 387 5.71 23.11 19.80
C GLN A 387 5.17 24.51 20.08
N GLU A 388 4.08 24.63 20.83
CA GLU A 388 3.57 25.92 21.26
C GLU A 388 4.49 26.58 22.30
N ARG A 389 5.08 25.77 23.19
CA ARG A 389 6.04 26.26 24.20
C ARG A 389 7.38 26.68 23.60
N TYR A 390 7.87 25.94 22.60
CA TYR A 390 9.15 26.19 21.91
C TYR A 390 8.90 26.40 20.41
N PRO A 391 8.30 27.54 20.01
CA PRO A 391 7.94 27.79 18.61
C PRO A 391 9.16 27.85 17.69
N ASP A 392 10.31 28.28 18.21
CA ASP A 392 11.55 28.47 17.47
C ASP A 392 12.49 27.25 17.50
N ALA A 393 12.02 26.09 17.97
CA ALA A 393 12.85 24.90 18.03
C ALA A 393 13.21 24.37 16.62
N GLU A 394 14.50 24.36 16.29
CA GLU A 394 15.01 23.85 15.01
C GLU A 394 15.17 22.31 15.00
N ASN A 395 15.20 21.69 16.18
CA ASN A 395 15.39 20.25 16.37
C ASN A 395 14.06 19.51 16.63
N PRO A 396 13.99 18.20 16.37
CA PRO A 396 12.79 17.41 16.67
C PRO A 396 12.46 17.46 18.16
N LEU A 397 11.29 18.01 18.49
CA LEU A 397 10.79 18.18 19.87
C LEU A 397 10.44 16.89 20.61
N ILE A 398 10.54 15.73 19.95
CA ILE A 398 10.15 14.42 20.51
C ILE A 398 11.26 13.43 20.19
N VAL A 399 11.92 12.92 21.23
CA VAL A 399 13.04 11.96 21.09
C VAL A 399 12.54 10.53 20.96
N HIS A 400 11.46 10.20 21.68
CA HIS A 400 10.81 8.89 21.60
C HIS A 400 9.30 9.02 21.80
N ARG A 401 8.56 7.93 21.58
CA ARG A 401 7.09 7.91 21.71
C ARG A 401 6.63 6.91 22.75
N LEU A 402 5.55 7.26 23.44
CA LEU A 402 4.72 6.33 24.19
C LEU A 402 3.37 6.17 23.47
N ASP A 403 2.81 4.97 23.52
CA ASP A 403 1.45 4.74 23.03
C ASP A 403 0.44 5.59 23.79
N MET A 404 -0.71 5.83 23.16
CA MET A 404 -1.75 6.71 23.70
C MET A 404 -2.14 6.30 25.12
N ALA A 405 -2.37 5.01 25.36
CA ALA A 405 -2.75 4.48 26.68
C ALA A 405 -1.61 4.47 27.70
N THR A 406 -0.36 4.51 27.26
CA THR A 406 0.82 4.45 28.13
C THR A 406 1.09 5.81 28.76
N SER A 407 1.17 5.86 30.09
CA SER A 407 1.64 7.05 30.82
C SER A 407 3.12 6.92 31.17
N GLY A 408 3.78 8.03 31.47
CA GLY A 408 5.14 8.03 31.97
C GLY A 408 6.03 9.10 31.37
N LEU A 409 7.33 8.97 31.62
CA LEU A 409 8.32 9.95 31.20
C LEU A 409 8.53 9.92 29.69
N MET A 410 8.55 11.10 29.08
CA MET A 410 8.94 11.34 27.71
C MET A 410 9.97 12.45 27.65
N VAL A 411 10.97 12.28 26.78
CA VAL A 411 11.98 13.29 26.45
C VAL A 411 11.68 13.91 25.09
#